data_AF-A0A840UM31-F1
#
_entry.id   AF-A0A840UM31-F1
#
_cell.length_a   1.000
_cell.length_b   1.000
_cell.length_c   1.000
_cell.angle_alpha   90.00
_cell.angle_beta   90.00
_cell.angle_gamma   90.00
#
_symmetry.space_group_name_H-M   'P 1'
#
loop_
_entity.id
_entity.type
_entity.pdbx_description
1 polymer ?
#
loop_
_entity_poly.entity_id
_entity_poly.type
_entity_poly.pdbx_seq_one_letter_code
_entity_poly.pdbx_strand_id
1 'polypeptide(L)'
;MDESVALPRSLSELFNTELSQSQRLLRLSVGAPLLPHRLVGEQRVSEPFRYTLDCFSQQGDIELKTLMAQPARLSVLQADGGYRHLHGLVSEAALLGEDGGVTYYQLTLVPWLEMLKLGRNSRIFQNR
;
A
#
# COMPACT_ATOMS: atom_id res chain seq x y z
N MET A 1 12.81 36.12 -25.34
CA MET A 1 12.88 34.65 -25.43
C MET A 1 11.50 34.17 -25.07
N ASP A 2 10.71 33.84 -26.09
CA ASP A 2 9.32 33.41 -26.00
C ASP A 2 9.25 32.03 -25.35
N GLU A 3 8.74 31.94 -24.12
CA GLU A 3 8.15 30.71 -23.61
C GLU A 3 6.66 30.76 -23.94
N SER A 4 6.30 30.27 -25.13
CA SER A 4 4.91 29.97 -25.44
C SER A 4 4.49 28.79 -24.57
N VAL A 5 3.97 29.06 -23.37
CA VAL A 5 3.31 28.04 -22.55
C VAL A 5 2.07 27.59 -23.33
N ALA A 6 2.15 26.39 -23.89
CA ALA A 6 1.05 25.80 -24.63
C ALA A 6 -0.17 25.69 -23.71
N LEU A 7 -1.32 26.22 -24.15
CA LEU A 7 -2.57 26.03 -23.43
C LEU A 7 -2.90 24.53 -23.39
N PRO A 8 -3.22 23.98 -22.21
CA PRO A 8 -3.55 22.58 -22.06
C PRO A 8 -4.74 22.22 -22.93
N ARG A 9 -4.64 21.08 -23.63
CA ARG A 9 -5.58 20.64 -24.66
C ARG A 9 -6.84 20.01 -24.08
N SER A 10 -6.86 19.78 -22.77
CA SER A 10 -8.02 19.27 -22.04
C SER A 10 -8.02 19.74 -20.58
N LEU A 11 -9.21 19.77 -19.97
CA LEU A 11 -9.38 20.09 -18.55
C LEU A 11 -8.62 19.09 -17.65
N SER A 12 -8.52 17.83 -18.09
CA SER A 12 -7.71 16.78 -17.46
C SER A 12 -6.22 17.12 -17.38
N GLU A 13 -5.65 17.79 -18.39
CA GLU A 13 -4.24 18.22 -18.36
C GLU A 13 -4.00 19.36 -17.36
N LEU A 14 -4.99 20.24 -17.15
CA LEU A 14 -4.93 21.32 -16.15
C LEU A 14 -4.93 20.80 -14.71
N PHE A 15 -5.64 19.70 -14.46
CA PHE A 15 -5.78 19.10 -13.13
C PHE A 15 -4.84 17.91 -12.89
N ASN A 16 -3.87 17.67 -13.79
CA ASN A 16 -2.91 16.57 -13.65
C ASN A 16 -1.85 16.93 -12.60
N THR A 17 -2.30 17.05 -11.34
CA THR A 17 -1.42 17.17 -10.19
C THR A 17 -0.90 15.77 -9.88
N GLU A 18 0.40 15.57 -9.99
CA GLU A 18 1.02 14.32 -9.54
C GLU A 18 0.73 14.12 -8.05
N LEU A 19 0.10 13.00 -7.72
CA LEU A 19 -0.24 12.71 -6.34
C LEU A 19 1.03 12.30 -5.57
N SER A 20 1.46 13.16 -4.66
CA SER A 20 2.63 12.91 -3.82
C SER A 20 2.28 12.21 -2.50
N GLN A 21 3.23 11.43 -1.97
CA GLN A 21 3.22 10.90 -0.59
C GLN A 21 3.69 11.93 0.46
N SER A 22 4.21 13.09 0.02
CA SER A 22 4.76 14.11 0.92
C SER A 22 3.70 14.60 1.90
N GLN A 23 4.12 14.79 3.16
CA GLN A 23 3.27 15.35 4.23
C GLN A 23 1.95 14.61 4.51
N ARG A 24 1.80 13.35 4.08
CA ARG A 24 0.63 12.52 4.39
C ARG A 24 0.72 11.89 5.78
N LEU A 25 -0.44 11.71 6.42
CA LEU A 25 -0.59 10.91 7.64
C LEU A 25 -0.09 9.47 7.43
N LEU A 26 -0.46 8.86 6.29
CA LEU A 26 -0.06 7.52 5.90
C LEU A 26 0.90 7.58 4.72
N ARG A 27 1.97 6.78 4.75
CA ARG A 27 2.82 6.52 3.59
C ARG A 27 2.98 5.03 3.36
N LEU A 28 3.00 4.62 2.10
CA LEU A 28 3.19 3.22 1.72
C LEU A 28 4.37 3.11 0.76
N SER A 29 5.28 2.19 1.06
CA SER A 29 6.29 1.72 0.12
C SER A 29 6.02 0.23 -0.14
N VAL A 30 5.68 -0.08 -1.38
CA VAL A 30 5.38 -1.41 -1.92
C VAL A 30 5.81 -1.39 -3.40
N GLY A 31 5.86 -2.55 -4.07
CA GLY A 31 6.29 -2.67 -5.47
C GLY A 31 5.39 -2.01 -6.53
N ALA A 32 4.58 -1.02 -6.17
CA ALA A 32 3.72 -0.24 -7.07
C ALA A 32 3.45 1.16 -6.50
N PRO A 33 3.08 2.16 -7.32
CA PRO A 33 2.80 3.53 -6.87
C PRO A 33 1.39 3.64 -6.29
N LEU A 34 1.20 3.00 -5.14
CA LEU A 34 -0.03 3.04 -4.36
C LEU A 34 0.07 4.08 -3.25
N LEU A 35 -0.96 4.92 -3.15
CA LEU A 35 -1.12 5.94 -2.12
C LEU A 35 -2.14 5.48 -1.08
N PRO A 36 -1.77 5.33 0.20
CA PRO A 36 -2.71 4.89 1.21
C PRO A 36 -3.71 6.01 1.57
N HIS A 37 -4.98 5.64 1.72
CA HIS A 37 -6.06 6.52 2.15
C HIS A 37 -6.60 6.17 3.53
N ARG A 38 -6.85 4.88 3.78
CA ARG A 38 -7.47 4.39 5.02
C ARG A 38 -6.77 3.13 5.49
N LEU A 39 -6.43 3.11 6.78
CA LEU A 39 -5.93 1.93 7.47
C LEU A 39 -6.98 1.49 8.50
N VAL A 40 -7.38 0.22 8.46
CA VAL A 40 -8.15 -0.43 9.53
C VAL A 40 -7.46 -1.73 9.89
N GLY A 41 -7.42 -2.04 11.18
CA GLY A 41 -6.64 -3.18 11.63
C GLY A 41 -6.71 -3.45 13.12
N GLU A 42 -6.34 -4.68 13.47
CA GLU A 42 -6.18 -5.10 14.86
C GLU A 42 -4.78 -5.66 15.11
N GLN A 43 -4.29 -5.46 16.33
CA GLN A 43 -3.08 -6.08 16.86
C GLN A 43 -3.36 -6.54 18.28
N ARG A 44 -2.86 -7.73 18.63
CA ARG A 44 -2.96 -8.29 19.98
C ARG A 44 -1.61 -8.86 20.38
N VAL A 45 -1.40 -9.01 21.68
CA VAL A 45 -0.21 -9.70 22.19
C VAL A 45 -0.28 -11.16 21.76
N SER A 46 0.80 -11.66 21.19
CA SER A 46 0.93 -13.06 20.74
C SER A 46 0.00 -13.49 19.59
N GLU A 47 -0.59 -12.55 18.86
CA GLU A 47 -1.37 -12.86 17.65
C GLU A 47 -0.83 -12.07 16.45
N PRO A 48 -0.78 -12.66 15.24
CA PRO A 48 -0.48 -11.94 14.02
C PRO A 48 -1.42 -10.76 13.83
N PHE A 49 -0.88 -9.59 13.49
CA PHE A 49 -1.73 -8.47 13.09
C PHE A 49 -2.35 -8.71 11.72
N ARG A 50 -3.47 -8.04 11.46
CA ARG A 50 -4.05 -7.95 10.11
C ARG A 50 -4.48 -6.52 9.83
N TYR A 51 -3.99 -5.96 8.73
CA TYR A 51 -4.24 -4.58 8.34
C TYR A 51 -4.87 -4.52 6.96
N THR A 52 -6.07 -3.94 6.88
CA THR A 52 -6.72 -3.60 5.62
C THR A 52 -6.37 -2.16 5.27
N LEU A 53 -5.76 -1.97 4.10
CA LEU A 53 -5.29 -0.69 3.61
C LEU A 53 -5.97 -0.36 2.28
N ASP A 54 -6.85 0.64 2.30
CA ASP A 54 -7.39 1.20 1.07
C ASP A 54 -6.36 2.15 0.48
N CYS A 55 -6.07 1.97 -0.80
CA CYS A 55 -5.12 2.74 -1.56
C CYS A 55 -5.74 3.25 -2.85
N PHE A 56 -5.11 4.23 -3.47
CA PHE A 56 -5.43 4.66 -4.82
C PHE A 56 -4.15 4.91 -5.62
N SER A 57 -4.25 4.88 -6.94
CA SER A 57 -3.16 5.23 -7.85
C SER A 57 -3.69 6.01 -9.05
N GLN A 58 -2.86 6.90 -9.60
CA GLN A 58 -3.06 7.48 -10.93
C GLN A 58 -2.66 6.52 -12.06
N GLN A 59 -2.01 5.40 -11.73
CA GLN A 59 -1.72 4.30 -12.67
C GLN A 59 -2.77 3.20 -12.50
N GLY A 60 -3.66 3.06 -13.48
CA GLY A 60 -4.82 2.16 -13.41
C GLY A 60 -4.55 0.71 -13.81
N ASP A 61 -3.36 0.38 -14.29
CA ASP A 61 -2.99 -0.92 -14.85
C ASP A 61 -2.09 -1.76 -13.91
N ILE A 62 -2.16 -1.52 -12.60
CA ILE A 62 -1.37 -2.28 -11.62
C ILE A 62 -1.86 -3.73 -11.58
N GLU A 63 -1.02 -4.64 -12.04
CA GLU A 63 -1.34 -6.06 -12.04
C GLU A 63 -1.29 -6.63 -10.61
N LEU A 64 -2.44 -6.99 -10.04
CA LEU A 64 -2.58 -7.40 -8.63
C LEU A 64 -1.65 -8.56 -8.24
N LYS A 65 -1.40 -9.51 -9.14
CA LYS A 65 -0.53 -10.66 -8.86
C LYS A 65 0.92 -10.25 -8.57
N THR A 66 1.36 -9.09 -9.07
CA THR A 66 2.71 -8.54 -8.83
C THR A 66 2.86 -8.00 -7.40
N LEU A 67 1.73 -7.67 -6.75
CA LEU A 67 1.68 -7.19 -5.37
C LEU A 67 1.72 -8.33 -4.36
N MET A 68 1.28 -9.53 -4.75
CA MET A 68 1.19 -10.67 -3.85
C MET A 68 2.53 -11.03 -3.23
N ALA A 69 2.54 -11.23 -1.91
CA ALA A 69 3.72 -11.52 -1.09
C ALA A 69 4.83 -10.43 -1.15
N GLN A 70 4.56 -9.26 -1.72
CA GLN A 70 5.51 -8.15 -1.69
C GLN A 70 5.67 -7.63 -0.26
N PRO A 71 6.90 -7.32 0.17
CA PRO A 71 7.12 -6.58 1.40
C PRO A 71 6.56 -5.17 1.25
N ALA A 72 5.79 -4.74 2.24
CA ALA A 72 5.22 -3.41 2.34
C ALA A 72 5.71 -2.73 3.63
N ARG A 73 6.17 -1.49 3.50
CA ARG A 73 6.40 -0.59 4.64
C ARG A 73 5.31 0.47 4.67
N LEU A 74 4.40 0.33 5.62
CA LEU A 74 3.42 1.35 5.98
C LEU A 74 4.03 2.27 7.05
N SER A 75 3.89 3.58 6.89
CA SER A 75 4.39 4.58 7.83
C SER A 75 3.25 5.48 8.28
N VAL A 76 3.14 5.70 9.60
CA VAL A 76 2.09 6.52 10.21
C VAL A 76 2.74 7.70 10.91
N LEU A 77 2.41 8.92 10.48
CA LEU A 77 2.89 10.16 11.11
C LEU A 77 2.41 10.21 12.57
N GLN A 78 3.33 10.53 13.48
CA GLN A 78 3.09 10.66 14.90
C GLN A 78 3.03 12.15 15.30
N ALA A 79 2.56 12.43 16.51
CA ALA A 79 2.41 13.79 17.02
C ALA A 79 3.74 14.55 17.17
N ASP A 80 4.86 13.84 17.30
CA ASP A 80 6.21 14.40 17.37
C ASP A 80 6.80 14.76 15.99
N GLY A 81 6.05 14.52 14.90
CA GLY A 81 6.48 14.73 13.53
C GLY A 81 7.29 13.56 12.93
N GLY A 82 7.61 12.53 13.73
CA GLY A 82 8.23 11.29 13.27
C GLY A 82 7.23 10.34 12.61
N TYR A 83 7.74 9.33 11.89
CA TYR A 83 6.92 8.27 11.33
C TYR A 83 7.15 6.96 12.08
N ARG A 84 6.08 6.35 12.60
CA ARG A 84 6.10 4.96 13.06
C ARG A 84 6.03 4.04 11.84
N HIS A 85 6.96 3.10 11.73
CA HIS A 85 7.00 2.13 10.63
C HIS A 85 6.34 0.80 11.03
N LEU A 86 5.50 0.28 10.14
CA LEU A 86 4.83 -1.00 10.21
C LEU A 86 5.24 -1.80 8.96
N HIS A 87 5.74 -3.01 9.17
CA HIS A 87 6.24 -3.87 8.10
C HIS A 87 5.37 -5.11 8.00
N GLY A 88 4.96 -5.46 6.79
CA GLY A 88 4.18 -6.66 6.51
C GLY A 88 4.39 -7.15 5.07
N LEU A 89 3.76 -8.28 4.75
CA LEU A 89 3.63 -8.80 3.40
C LEU A 89 2.21 -8.57 2.92
N VAL A 90 2.04 -8.30 1.63
CA VAL A 90 0.71 -8.28 1.00
C VAL A 90 0.19 -9.71 0.90
N SER A 91 -0.82 -10.06 1.69
CA SER A 91 -1.48 -11.38 1.62
C SER A 91 -2.66 -11.41 0.66
N GLU A 92 -3.28 -10.25 0.41
CA GLU A 92 -4.42 -10.08 -0.49
C GLU A 92 -4.31 -8.72 -1.17
N ALA A 93 -4.73 -8.65 -2.43
CA ALA A 93 -4.86 -7.42 -3.19
C ALA A 93 -6.15 -7.47 -4.02
N ALA A 94 -6.92 -6.38 -4.00
CA ALA A 94 -8.17 -6.24 -4.75
C ALA A 94 -8.23 -4.90 -5.48
N LEU A 95 -8.82 -4.90 -6.68
CA LEU A 95 -9.23 -3.69 -7.41
C LEU A 95 -10.66 -3.35 -6.99
N LEU A 96 -10.89 -2.14 -6.49
CA LEU A 96 -12.20 -1.69 -6.00
C LEU A 96 -13.00 -0.89 -7.05
N GLY A 97 -12.32 -0.33 -8.05
CA GLY A 97 -12.94 0.48 -9.10
C GLY A 97 -12.09 1.68 -9.46
N GLU A 98 -12.63 2.53 -10.33
CA GLU A 98 -12.00 3.76 -10.81
C GLU A 98 -13.00 4.91 -10.70
N ASP A 99 -12.51 6.08 -10.28
CA ASP A 99 -13.28 7.31 -10.29
C ASP A 99 -12.34 8.50 -10.50
N GLY A 100 -12.72 9.45 -11.34
CA GLY A 100 -12.01 10.73 -11.48
C GLY A 100 -10.53 10.63 -11.87
N GLY A 101 -10.13 9.61 -12.64
CA GLY A 101 -8.73 9.41 -13.06
C GLY A 101 -7.82 8.79 -12.00
N VAL A 102 -8.39 8.21 -10.95
CA VAL A 102 -7.68 7.36 -10.01
C VAL A 102 -8.36 5.99 -9.88
N THR A 103 -7.54 4.97 -9.71
CA THR A 103 -7.98 3.59 -9.50
C THR A 103 -7.78 3.21 -8.03
N TYR A 104 -8.81 2.65 -7.41
CA TYR A 104 -8.84 2.28 -6.00
C TYR A 104 -8.48 0.80 -5.82
N TYR A 105 -7.63 0.54 -4.84
CA TYR A 105 -7.16 -0.79 -4.48
C TYR A 105 -7.34 -1.04 -2.99
N GLN A 106 -7.46 -2.29 -2.60
CA GLN A 106 -7.37 -2.70 -1.19
C GLN A 106 -6.28 -3.75 -1.03
N LEU A 107 -5.39 -3.52 -0.08
CA LEU A 107 -4.36 -4.47 0.30
C LEU A 107 -4.63 -4.99 1.70
N THR A 108 -4.39 -6.29 1.92
CA THR A 108 -4.24 -6.85 3.26
C THR A 108 -2.76 -7.01 3.56
N LEU A 109 -2.27 -6.38 4.62
CA LEU A 109 -0.91 -6.56 5.14
C LEU A 109 -0.93 -7.45 6.38
N VAL A 110 -0.02 -8.43 6.40
CA VAL A 110 0.14 -9.41 7.48
C VAL A 110 1.62 -9.57 7.85
N PRO A 111 1.97 -10.04 9.06
CA PRO A 111 3.35 -10.39 9.35
C PRO A 111 3.76 -11.62 8.53
N TRP A 112 5.07 -11.76 8.27
CA TRP A 112 5.61 -12.91 7.54
C TRP A 112 5.23 -14.26 8.17
N LEU A 113 5.06 -14.31 9.49
CA LEU A 113 4.64 -15.49 10.25
C LEU A 113 3.31 -16.08 9.75
N GLU A 114 2.42 -15.25 9.19
CA GLU A 114 1.15 -15.74 8.67
C GLU A 114 1.34 -16.64 7.44
N MET A 115 2.40 -16.46 6.67
CA MET A 115 2.73 -17.31 5.52
C MET A 115 3.05 -18.75 5.94
N LEU A 116 3.43 -18.97 7.20
CA LEU A 116 3.68 -20.32 7.72
C LEU A 116 2.39 -21.18 7.72
N LYS A 117 1.20 -20.56 7.72
CA LYS A 117 -0.08 -21.28 7.60
C LYS A 117 -0.27 -21.94 6.22
N LEU A 118 0.45 -21.48 5.20
CA LEU A 118 0.38 -22.01 3.83
C LEU A 118 1.22 -23.29 3.65
N GLY A 119 2.15 -23.55 4.57
CA GLY A 119 3.02 -24.71 4.54
C GLY A 119 2.61 -25.78 5.55
N ARG A 120 2.91 -27.05 5.24
CA ARG A 120 2.78 -28.16 6.18
C ARG A 120 4.05 -28.99 6.15
N ASN A 121 4.63 -29.24 7.32
CA ASN A 121 5.86 -30.00 7.49
C ASN A 121 5.69 -31.07 8.58
N SER A 122 6.35 -32.22 8.43
CA SER A 122 6.52 -33.22 9.50
C SER A 122 7.97 -33.20 9.97
N ARG A 123 8.20 -32.97 11.26
CA ARG A 123 9.55 -32.82 11.84
C ARG A 123 9.60 -33.44 13.25
N ILE A 124 10.72 -34.08 13.57
CA ILE A 124 11.05 -34.52 14.93
C ILE A 124 12.01 -33.48 15.51
N PHE A 125 11.63 -32.86 16.62
CA PHE A 125 12.48 -31.96 17.39
C PHE A 125 13.09 -32.77 18.54
N GLN A 126 14.42 -32.82 18.64
CA GLN A 126 15.12 -33.56 19.70
C GLN A 126 16.03 -32.60 20.46
N ASN A 127 15.93 -32.64 21.78
CA ASN A 127 16.67 -31.80 22.71
C ASN A 127 16.41 -30.30 22.62
N ARG A 128 15.91 -29.74 21.49
CA ARG A 128 15.18 -28.46 21.25
C ARG A 128 14.51 -28.51 19.87
#